data_AF-A0A124FFX6-F1
#
_entry.id   AF-A0A124FFX6-F1
#
_cell.length_a   1.000
_cell.length_b   1.000
_cell.length_c   1.000
_cell.angle_alpha   90.00
_cell.angle_beta   90.00
_cell.angle_gamma   90.00
#
_symmetry.space_group_name_H-M   'P 1'
#
loop_
_entity.id
_entity.type
_entity.pdbx_description
1 polymer ?
#
loop_
_entity_poly.entity_id
_entity_poly.type
_entity_poly.pdbx_seq_one_letter_code
_entity_poly.pdbx_strand_id
1 'polypeptide(L)'
;MAKKEKVTMNEEQQVLQEQHQEQTQEQTQEQKETLPPQVEKRIKKLISLGKKKGYITYEDIDKAFPPDFEDFDTNLIERIHEELEKHGINIVENEPEEEEISASSDEQELEELLERESPEIHDSSNVRDSIKMYLKEIGKIPLLTPAQERELARRAQMGDKKAKEKLITSNLRLVVSIAKRYMGRGLSFQDLIQEGNIGLLKAVEKFDWRKGYKFSTYATWWIRQAITRAIADQARTIRIPVHMVETINKLNRLRREYYQKHGEEPSIEELAKMMGKPPEKIKEILEAAKETIS
;
A
#
# COMPACT_ATOMS: atom_id res chain seq x y z
N MET A 1 5.96 -23.59 -64.48
CA MET A 1 5.96 -22.30 -63.75
C MET A 1 5.40 -22.41 -62.33
N ALA A 2 4.36 -23.22 -62.06
CA ALA A 2 3.72 -23.37 -60.74
C ALA A 2 4.53 -24.02 -59.57
N LYS A 3 5.77 -24.50 -59.79
CA LYS A 3 6.62 -25.06 -58.70
C LYS A 3 7.57 -24.03 -58.07
N LYS A 4 7.91 -22.94 -58.78
CA LYS A 4 8.77 -21.88 -58.22
C LYS A 4 8.01 -20.94 -57.30
N GLU A 5 6.75 -20.63 -57.62
CA GLU A 5 5.88 -19.74 -56.80
C GLU A 5 5.52 -20.34 -55.43
N LYS A 6 5.36 -21.66 -55.31
CA LYS A 6 5.07 -22.32 -54.03
C LYS A 6 6.27 -22.39 -53.08
N VAL A 7 7.49 -22.35 -53.61
CA VAL A 7 8.71 -22.34 -52.79
C VAL A 7 8.93 -20.93 -52.23
N THR A 8 8.77 -19.90 -53.06
CA THR A 8 8.89 -18.49 -52.64
C THR A 8 7.84 -18.07 -51.61
N MET A 9 6.59 -18.55 -51.72
CA MET A 9 5.57 -18.23 -50.70
C MET A 9 5.84 -18.90 -49.34
N ASN A 10 6.51 -20.05 -49.31
CA ASN A 10 6.82 -20.76 -48.07
C ASN A 10 8.05 -20.14 -47.37
N GLU A 11 9.02 -19.66 -48.16
CA GLU A 11 10.16 -18.89 -47.67
C GLU A 11 9.73 -17.52 -47.13
N GLU A 12 8.81 -16.82 -47.81
CA GLU A 12 8.23 -15.56 -47.32
C GLU A 12 7.44 -15.74 -46.01
N GLN A 13 6.70 -16.83 -45.87
CA GLN A 13 5.98 -17.15 -44.62
C GLN A 13 6.91 -17.52 -43.47
N GLN A 14 8.03 -18.19 -43.75
CA GLN A 14 9.07 -18.47 -42.75
C GLN A 14 9.78 -17.20 -42.29
N VAL A 15 10.14 -16.30 -43.21
CA VAL A 15 10.78 -15.02 -42.87
C VAL A 15 9.83 -14.13 -42.06
N LEU A 16 8.53 -14.09 -42.38
CA LEU A 16 7.55 -13.36 -41.57
C LEU A 16 7.34 -13.98 -40.17
N GLN A 17 7.41 -15.31 -40.03
CA GLN A 17 7.35 -15.98 -38.74
C GLN A 17 8.60 -15.75 -37.90
N GLU A 18 9.79 -15.75 -38.51
CA GLU A 18 11.06 -15.44 -37.85
C GLU A 18 11.09 -13.98 -37.41
N GLN A 19 10.66 -13.04 -38.25
CA GLN A 19 10.55 -11.62 -37.88
C GLN A 19 9.53 -11.39 -36.75
N HIS A 20 8.39 -12.09 -36.74
CA HIS A 20 7.46 -12.02 -35.63
C HIS A 20 8.01 -12.67 -34.36
N GLN A 21 8.78 -13.76 -34.46
CA GLN A 21 9.44 -14.39 -33.31
C GLN A 21 10.57 -13.52 -32.76
N GLU A 22 11.35 -12.86 -33.60
CA GLU A 22 12.37 -11.89 -33.21
C GLU A 22 11.75 -10.66 -32.57
N GLN A 23 10.68 -10.08 -33.15
CA GLN A 23 9.95 -8.98 -32.53
C GLN A 23 9.30 -9.38 -31.20
N THR A 24 8.81 -10.61 -31.07
CA THR A 24 8.24 -11.11 -29.81
C THR A 24 9.35 -11.37 -28.77
N GLN A 25 10.53 -11.82 -29.20
CA GLN A 25 11.69 -12.03 -28.32
C GLN A 25 12.34 -10.72 -27.89
N GLU A 26 12.41 -9.71 -28.76
CA GLU A 26 12.87 -8.35 -28.43
C GLU A 26 11.89 -7.67 -27.46
N GLN A 27 10.57 -7.79 -27.69
CA GLN A 27 9.56 -7.29 -26.74
C GLN A 27 9.57 -8.03 -25.39
N THR A 28 10.01 -9.29 -25.34
CA THR A 28 10.17 -10.05 -24.09
C THR A 28 11.50 -9.73 -23.38
N GLN A 29 12.53 -9.27 -24.11
CA GLN A 29 13.83 -8.91 -23.53
C GLN A 29 13.84 -7.48 -22.97
N GLU A 30 13.06 -6.55 -23.53
CA GLU A 30 12.99 -5.17 -23.03
C GLU A 30 12.22 -5.01 -21.70
N GLN A 31 11.48 -6.03 -21.23
CA GLN A 31 10.76 -6.00 -19.94
C GLN A 31 11.54 -6.59 -18.75
N LYS A 32 12.84 -6.86 -18.89
CA LYS A 32 13.72 -7.01 -17.73
C LYS A 32 14.31 -5.65 -17.36
N GLU A 33 13.44 -4.72 -16.95
CA GLU A 33 13.90 -3.58 -16.16
C GLU A 33 14.56 -4.15 -14.90
N THR A 34 15.90 -4.12 -14.90
CA THR A 34 16.69 -4.53 -13.75
C THR A 34 16.39 -3.57 -12.62
N LEU A 35 15.54 -4.02 -11.70
CA LEU A 35 15.25 -3.33 -10.46
C LEU A 35 16.56 -2.93 -9.75
N PRO A 36 16.59 -1.79 -9.04
CA PRO A 36 17.79 -1.35 -8.34
C PRO A 36 18.32 -2.46 -7.42
N PRO A 37 19.63 -2.72 -7.39
CA PRO A 37 20.22 -3.81 -6.58
C PRO A 37 19.94 -3.68 -5.08
N GLN A 38 19.52 -2.49 -4.61
CA GLN A 38 19.06 -2.27 -3.24
C GLN A 38 17.75 -2.97 -2.91
N VAL A 39 16.84 -3.07 -3.89
CA VAL A 39 15.53 -3.71 -3.74
C VAL A 39 15.69 -5.21 -3.51
N GLU A 40 16.49 -5.88 -4.34
CA GLU A 40 16.71 -7.33 -4.24
C GLU A 40 17.35 -7.73 -2.91
N LYS A 41 18.25 -6.88 -2.37
CA LYS A 41 18.86 -7.10 -1.05
C LYS A 41 17.83 -7.01 0.08
N ARG A 42 16.86 -6.11 -0.03
CA ARG A 42 15.76 -5.98 0.94
C ARG A 42 14.77 -7.13 0.83
N ILE A 43 14.42 -7.57 -0.38
CA ILE A 43 13.57 -8.75 -0.60
C ILE A 43 14.20 -9.99 0.04
N LYS A 44 15.50 -10.23 -0.16
CA LYS A 44 16.23 -11.35 0.48
C LYS A 44 16.20 -11.26 2.00
N LYS A 45 16.32 -10.07 2.57
CA LYS A 45 16.22 -9.85 4.02
C LYS A 45 14.80 -10.17 4.52
N LEU A 46 13.78 -9.76 3.77
CA LEU A 46 12.38 -10.05 4.07
C LEU A 46 12.08 -11.55 4.06
N ILE A 47 12.55 -12.27 3.02
CA ILE A 47 12.42 -13.72 2.90
C ILE A 47 13.10 -14.43 4.08
N SER A 48 14.27 -13.97 4.50
CA SER A 48 14.95 -14.55 5.67
C SER A 48 14.17 -14.36 6.98
N LEU A 49 13.42 -13.26 7.10
CA LEU A 49 12.58 -12.96 8.25
C LEU A 49 11.30 -13.79 8.22
N GLY A 50 10.66 -13.91 7.04
CA GLY A 50 9.48 -14.73 6.84
C GLY A 50 9.75 -16.24 6.97
N LYS A 51 10.91 -16.73 6.52
CA LYS A 51 11.32 -18.13 6.77
C LYS A 51 11.54 -18.45 8.24
N LYS A 52 11.93 -17.46 9.06
CA LYS A 52 12.09 -17.64 10.52
C LYS A 52 10.75 -17.61 11.26
N LYS A 53 9.83 -16.73 10.86
CA LYS A 53 8.53 -16.56 11.51
C LYS A 53 7.44 -17.51 10.98
N GLY A 54 7.59 -18.03 9.76
CA GLY A 54 6.55 -18.82 9.06
C GLY A 54 5.44 -17.97 8.43
N TYR A 55 5.38 -16.67 8.77
CA TYR A 55 4.48 -15.67 8.21
C TYR A 55 5.20 -14.32 8.14
N ILE A 56 4.68 -13.40 7.33
CA ILE A 56 5.11 -12.00 7.29
C ILE A 56 3.89 -11.13 7.55
N THR A 57 3.99 -10.24 8.53
CA THR A 57 2.96 -9.22 8.72
C THR A 57 3.17 -8.07 7.74
N TYR A 58 2.12 -7.34 7.43
CA TYR A 58 2.29 -6.17 6.58
C TYR A 58 3.17 -5.09 7.21
N GLU A 59 3.24 -5.00 8.54
CA GLU A 59 4.20 -4.12 9.21
C GLU A 59 5.65 -4.51 8.92
N ASP A 60 5.93 -5.81 8.80
CA ASP A 60 7.27 -6.30 8.46
C ASP A 60 7.62 -5.96 7.01
N ILE A 61 6.63 -5.95 6.10
CA ILE A 61 6.79 -5.46 4.74
C ILE A 61 7.00 -3.94 4.75
N ASP A 62 6.19 -3.17 5.48
CA ASP A 62 6.29 -1.71 5.58
C ASP A 62 7.63 -1.27 6.23
N LYS A 63 8.19 -2.05 7.17
CA LYS A 63 9.52 -1.79 7.74
C LYS A 63 10.63 -1.95 6.71
N ALA A 64 10.47 -2.88 5.77
CA ALA A 64 11.46 -3.16 4.73
C ALA A 64 11.27 -2.31 3.46
N PHE A 65 10.02 -2.06 3.11
CA PHE A 65 9.53 -1.27 2.00
C PHE A 65 8.50 -0.29 2.55
N PRO A 66 8.95 0.85 3.10
CA PRO A 66 8.04 1.90 3.48
C PRO A 66 7.17 2.28 2.27
N PRO A 67 5.91 2.68 2.47
CA PRO A 67 5.05 3.22 1.41
C PRO A 67 5.69 4.42 0.66
N ASP A 68 6.71 5.01 1.28
CA ASP A 68 7.52 6.13 0.82
C ASP A 68 8.74 5.71 -0.06
N PHE A 69 8.73 4.52 -0.65
CA PHE A 69 9.84 4.05 -1.49
C PHE A 69 9.70 4.60 -2.92
N GLU A 70 10.72 5.31 -3.43
CA GLU A 70 10.69 6.02 -4.74
C GLU A 70 10.31 5.11 -5.93
N ASP A 71 10.64 3.81 -5.89
CA ASP A 71 10.29 2.84 -6.93
C ASP A 71 9.13 1.90 -6.50
N PHE A 72 8.24 2.35 -5.61
CA PHE A 72 7.09 1.58 -5.15
C PHE A 72 6.00 1.50 -6.22
N ASP A 73 6.28 0.74 -7.27
CA ASP A 73 5.38 0.51 -8.38
C ASP A 73 4.67 -0.84 -8.29
N THR A 74 3.59 -0.98 -9.07
CA THR A 74 2.82 -2.22 -9.20
C THR A 74 3.72 -3.41 -9.54
N ASN A 75 4.75 -3.20 -10.37
CA ASN A 75 5.74 -4.23 -10.74
C ASN A 75 6.59 -4.69 -9.55
N LEU A 76 6.98 -3.78 -8.66
CA LEU A 76 7.75 -4.12 -7.47
C LEU A 76 6.91 -4.95 -6.50
N ILE A 77 5.65 -4.54 -6.32
CA ILE A 77 4.68 -5.24 -5.46
C ILE A 77 4.49 -6.68 -5.96
N GLU A 78 4.26 -6.85 -7.26
CA GLU A 78 4.12 -8.16 -7.89
C GLU A 78 5.35 -9.03 -7.64
N ARG A 79 6.56 -8.48 -7.79
CA ARG A 79 7.80 -9.21 -7.55
C ARG A 79 7.98 -9.61 -6.09
N ILE A 80 7.58 -8.77 -5.14
CA ILE A 80 7.62 -9.10 -3.70
C ILE A 80 6.65 -10.25 -3.42
N HIS A 81 5.44 -10.21 -3.96
CA HIS A 81 4.46 -11.27 -3.81
C HIS A 81 4.91 -12.59 -4.44
N GLU A 82 5.37 -12.56 -5.69
CA GLU A 82 5.91 -13.73 -6.37
C GLU A 82 7.07 -14.37 -5.58
N GLU A 83 7.98 -13.55 -5.05
CA GLU A 83 9.16 -14.06 -4.37
C GLU A 83 8.83 -14.59 -2.97
N LEU A 84 7.83 -14.03 -2.28
CA LEU A 84 7.33 -14.55 -1.02
C LEU A 84 6.55 -15.86 -1.21
N GLU A 85 5.76 -15.97 -2.27
CA GLU A 85 4.98 -17.16 -2.58
C GLU A 85 5.86 -18.32 -3.08
N LYS A 86 6.85 -18.06 -3.93
CA LYS A 86 7.88 -19.06 -4.31
C LYS A 86 8.56 -19.68 -3.08
N HIS A 87 8.67 -18.92 -2.01
CA HIS A 87 9.26 -19.35 -0.76
C HIS A 87 8.24 -19.85 0.27
N GLY A 88 6.94 -19.91 -0.07
CA GLY A 88 5.87 -20.48 0.76
C GLY A 88 5.52 -19.65 1.99
N ILE A 89 5.72 -18.33 1.96
CA ILE A 89 5.49 -17.46 3.11
C ILE A 89 4.12 -16.77 2.98
N ASN A 90 3.22 -17.01 3.94
CA ASN A 90 1.93 -16.33 4.00
C ASN A 90 2.08 -14.90 4.53
N ILE A 91 1.40 -13.97 3.86
CA ILE A 91 1.29 -12.57 4.31
C ILE A 91 0.01 -12.46 5.14
N VAL A 92 0.14 -12.09 6.40
CA VAL A 92 -0.96 -12.00 7.37
C VAL A 92 -1.19 -10.54 7.74
N GLU A 93 -2.47 -10.16 7.90
CA GLU A 93 -2.88 -8.77 8.18
C GLU A 93 -2.33 -8.26 9.52
N ASN A 94 -2.35 -9.12 10.53
CA ASN A 94 -1.81 -8.90 11.89
C ASN A 94 -1.14 -10.19 12.43
N GLU A 95 -0.54 -10.16 13.62
CA GLU A 95 -0.16 -11.41 14.30
C GLU A 95 -1.44 -12.27 14.55
N PRO A 96 -1.36 -13.61 14.46
CA PRO A 96 -2.55 -14.48 14.52
C PRO A 96 -3.35 -14.38 15.83
N GLU A 97 -2.81 -13.76 16.89
CA GLU A 97 -3.56 -13.47 18.12
C GLU A 97 -4.58 -12.32 17.96
N GLU A 98 -4.48 -11.48 16.92
CA GLU A 98 -5.42 -10.40 16.62
C GLU A 98 -6.56 -10.81 15.66
N GLU A 99 -6.56 -12.06 15.16
CA GLU A 99 -7.55 -12.54 14.18
C GLU A 99 -8.93 -12.92 14.78
N GLU A 100 -9.10 -12.93 16.11
CA GLU A 100 -10.40 -13.23 16.75
C GLU A 100 -11.39 -12.05 16.78
N ILE A 101 -11.17 -10.98 16.01
CA ILE A 101 -12.06 -9.81 16.03
C ILE A 101 -13.26 -10.06 15.12
N SER A 102 -14.33 -10.58 15.73
CA SER A 102 -15.66 -10.64 15.14
C SER A 102 -16.16 -9.23 14.79
N ALA A 103 -16.80 -9.10 13.63
CA ALA A 103 -17.38 -7.88 13.08
C ALA A 103 -18.29 -7.05 14.03
N SER A 104 -18.78 -7.66 15.11
CA SER A 104 -19.60 -7.01 16.13
C SER A 104 -18.78 -6.30 17.23
N SER A 105 -17.53 -6.70 17.43
CA SER A 105 -16.62 -6.10 18.42
C SER A 105 -16.05 -4.76 17.94
N ASP A 106 -15.90 -4.62 16.62
CA ASP A 106 -15.30 -3.47 15.93
C ASP A 106 -16.08 -2.16 16.07
N GLU A 107 -17.40 -2.25 16.25
CA GLU A 107 -18.29 -1.08 16.28
C GLU A 107 -18.21 -0.36 17.63
N GLN A 108 -18.16 -1.14 18.73
CA GLN A 108 -17.98 -0.61 20.09
C GLN A 108 -16.58 -0.04 20.31
N GLU A 109 -15.54 -0.74 19.83
CA GLU A 109 -14.16 -0.25 19.93
C GLU A 109 -13.93 1.00 19.09
N LEU A 110 -14.52 1.07 17.89
CA LEU A 110 -14.46 2.27 17.06
C LEU A 110 -15.22 3.44 17.68
N GLU A 111 -16.37 3.18 18.30
CA GLU A 111 -17.14 4.20 19.01
C GLU A 111 -16.36 4.77 20.21
N GLU A 112 -15.70 3.91 20.99
CA GLU A 112 -14.83 4.33 22.09
C GLU A 112 -13.61 5.13 21.59
N LEU A 113 -13.01 4.75 20.46
CA LEU A 113 -11.90 5.49 19.84
C LEU A 113 -12.33 6.88 19.32
N LEU A 114 -13.51 6.97 18.70
CA LEU A 114 -14.09 8.23 18.23
C LEU A 114 -14.43 9.18 19.39
N GLU A 115 -14.83 8.63 20.54
CA GLU A 115 -15.07 9.40 21.75
C GLU A 115 -13.76 9.93 22.37
N ARG A 116 -12.68 9.14 22.34
CA ARG A 116 -11.36 9.53 22.88
C ARG A 116 -10.69 10.66 22.12
N GLU A 117 -10.78 10.71 20.80
CA GLU A 117 -10.10 11.72 19.98
C GLU A 117 -10.77 13.10 19.98
N SER A 118 -11.95 13.25 20.61
CA SER A 118 -12.72 14.49 20.58
C SER A 118 -12.95 15.09 21.97
N PRO A 119 -11.94 15.71 22.62
CA PRO A 119 -12.21 16.53 23.79
C PRO A 119 -12.99 17.79 23.37
N GLU A 120 -14.22 17.89 23.88
CA GLU A 120 -15.05 19.10 24.04
C GLU A 120 -15.15 20.07 22.84
N ILE A 121 -16.05 19.76 21.89
CA ILE A 121 -16.73 20.80 21.09
C ILE A 121 -18.24 20.52 21.16
N HIS A 122 -18.95 21.38 21.89
CA HIS A 122 -20.38 21.31 22.17
C HIS A 122 -21.33 21.48 20.96
N ASP A 123 -20.89 21.20 19.73
CA ASP A 123 -21.72 21.44 18.52
C ASP A 123 -21.52 20.42 17.36
N SER A 124 -21.01 19.22 17.66
CA SER A 124 -20.60 18.21 16.65
C SER A 124 -21.52 16.98 16.54
N SER A 125 -22.78 17.06 16.97
CA SER A 125 -23.72 15.93 16.88
C SER A 125 -23.91 15.42 15.45
N ASN A 126 -24.02 16.34 14.48
CA ASN A 126 -24.29 15.99 13.07
C ASN A 126 -23.13 15.24 12.38
N VAL A 127 -21.87 15.56 12.71
CA VAL A 127 -20.70 14.90 12.09
C VAL A 127 -20.50 13.50 12.66
N ARG A 128 -20.67 13.32 13.97
CA ARG A 128 -20.64 11.99 14.61
C ARG A 128 -21.72 11.07 14.03
N ASP A 129 -22.91 11.61 13.79
CA ASP A 129 -24.02 10.86 13.19
C ASP A 129 -23.72 10.43 11.75
N SER A 130 -22.95 11.22 10.99
CA SER A 130 -22.59 10.88 9.61
C SER A 130 -21.65 9.67 9.50
N ILE A 131 -20.63 9.59 10.37
CA ILE A 131 -19.70 8.45 10.41
C ILE A 131 -20.44 7.19 10.89
N LYS A 132 -21.26 7.31 11.95
CA LYS A 132 -22.07 6.18 12.44
C LYS A 132 -23.04 5.66 11.38
N MET A 133 -23.72 6.56 10.67
CA MET A 133 -24.60 6.18 9.56
C MET A 133 -23.83 5.45 8.45
N TYR A 134 -22.66 5.96 8.08
CA TYR A 134 -21.80 5.33 7.08
C TYR A 134 -21.37 3.91 7.50
N LEU A 135 -20.87 3.74 8.72
CA LEU A 135 -20.46 2.43 9.26
C LEU A 135 -21.62 1.42 9.26
N LYS A 136 -22.81 1.88 9.67
CA LYS A 136 -24.02 1.06 9.64
C LYS A 136 -24.42 0.66 8.21
N GLU A 137 -24.28 1.53 7.22
CA GLU A 137 -24.59 1.20 5.82
C GLU A 137 -23.60 0.19 5.24
N ILE A 138 -22.29 0.37 5.46
CA ILE A 138 -21.30 -0.60 4.96
C ILE A 138 -21.36 -1.94 5.70
N GLY A 139 -21.82 -1.95 6.95
CA GLY A 139 -21.99 -3.16 7.76
C GLY A 139 -23.10 -4.09 7.25
N LYS A 140 -24.12 -3.54 6.55
CA LYS A 140 -25.19 -4.33 5.92
C LYS A 140 -24.72 -5.12 4.70
N ILE A 141 -23.58 -4.77 4.13
CA ILE A 141 -23.07 -5.37 2.90
C ILE A 141 -22.39 -6.70 3.24
N PRO A 142 -22.81 -7.83 2.65
CA PRO A 142 -22.20 -9.12 2.93
C PRO A 142 -20.77 -9.20 2.39
N LEU A 143 -19.93 -9.92 3.12
CA LEU A 143 -18.56 -10.24 2.70
C LEU A 143 -18.59 -11.18 1.49
N LEU A 144 -17.64 -11.00 0.59
CA LEU A 144 -17.49 -11.83 -0.60
C LEU A 144 -16.66 -13.07 -0.27
N THR A 145 -16.97 -14.19 -0.93
CA THR A 145 -16.09 -15.35 -0.93
C THR A 145 -14.96 -15.16 -1.97
N PRO A 146 -13.80 -15.83 -1.81
CA PRO A 146 -12.71 -15.74 -2.79
C PRO A 146 -13.11 -16.13 -4.23
N ALA A 147 -14.12 -16.98 -4.38
CA ALA A 147 -14.68 -17.31 -5.70
C ALA A 147 -15.51 -16.16 -6.28
N GLN A 148 -16.31 -15.49 -5.44
CA GLN A 148 -17.11 -14.32 -5.84
C GLN A 148 -16.22 -13.12 -6.19
N GLU A 149 -15.15 -12.88 -5.41
CA GLU A 149 -14.18 -11.82 -5.70
C GLU A 149 -13.55 -12.00 -7.09
N ARG A 150 -13.09 -13.21 -7.41
CA ARG A 150 -12.51 -13.53 -8.73
C ARG A 150 -13.52 -13.32 -9.85
N GLU A 151 -14.76 -13.75 -9.68
CA GLU A 151 -15.80 -13.57 -10.70
C GLU A 151 -16.17 -12.08 -10.90
N LEU A 152 -16.28 -11.32 -9.81
CA LEU A 152 -16.55 -9.88 -9.88
C LEU A 152 -15.38 -9.12 -10.51
N ALA A 153 -14.14 -9.45 -10.15
CA ALA A 153 -12.93 -8.87 -10.74
C ALA A 153 -12.84 -9.17 -12.25
N ARG A 154 -13.12 -10.41 -12.65
CA ARG A 154 -13.17 -10.81 -14.07
C ARG A 154 -14.19 -9.98 -14.84
N ARG A 155 -15.41 -9.87 -14.32
CA ARG A 155 -16.48 -9.08 -14.95
C ARG A 155 -16.15 -7.58 -14.97
N ALA A 156 -15.56 -7.06 -13.90
CA ALA A 156 -15.13 -5.67 -13.82
C ALA A 156 -14.09 -5.33 -14.91
N GLN A 157 -13.10 -6.20 -15.14
CA GLN A 157 -12.13 -6.05 -16.24
C GLN A 157 -12.79 -6.09 -17.63
N MET A 158 -13.89 -6.83 -17.80
CA MET A 158 -14.69 -6.85 -19.02
C MET A 158 -15.58 -5.60 -19.20
N GLY A 159 -15.50 -4.62 -18.29
CA GLY A 159 -16.25 -3.37 -18.35
C GLY A 159 -17.61 -3.39 -17.64
N ASP A 160 -17.93 -4.44 -16.88
CA ASP A 160 -19.16 -4.50 -16.08
C ASP A 160 -19.09 -3.55 -14.87
N LYS A 161 -19.72 -2.38 -15.02
CA LYS A 161 -19.79 -1.36 -13.97
C LYS A 161 -20.43 -1.86 -12.69
N LYS A 162 -21.47 -2.70 -12.76
CA LYS A 162 -22.15 -3.24 -11.57
C LYS A 162 -21.25 -4.20 -10.82
N ALA A 163 -20.46 -5.00 -11.53
CA ALA A 163 -19.48 -5.88 -10.90
C ALA A 163 -18.36 -5.08 -10.20
N LYS A 164 -17.87 -4.01 -10.85
CA LYS A 164 -16.89 -3.08 -10.26
C LYS A 164 -17.43 -2.42 -8.99
N GLU A 165 -18.62 -1.85 -9.05
CA GLU A 165 -19.28 -1.22 -7.90
C GLU A 165 -19.47 -2.21 -6.75
N LYS A 166 -19.96 -3.42 -7.05
CA LYS A 166 -20.14 -4.46 -6.03
C LYS A 166 -18.82 -4.90 -5.39
N LEU A 167 -17.75 -5.00 -6.16
CA LEU A 167 -16.43 -5.33 -5.62
C LEU A 167 -15.91 -4.23 -4.69
N ILE A 168 -16.13 -2.95 -5.04
CA ILE A 168 -15.75 -1.82 -4.20
C ILE A 168 -16.58 -1.82 -2.91
N THR A 169 -17.91 -1.86 -3.01
CA THR A 169 -18.80 -1.69 -1.85
C THR A 169 -18.65 -2.82 -0.83
N SER A 170 -18.41 -4.06 -1.27
CA SER A 170 -18.12 -5.19 -0.39
C SER A 170 -16.78 -5.07 0.36
N ASN A 171 -15.86 -4.21 -0.09
CA ASN A 171 -14.54 -4.02 0.50
C ASN A 171 -14.39 -2.69 1.27
N LEU A 172 -15.45 -1.90 1.43
CA LEU A 172 -15.39 -0.64 2.20
C LEU A 172 -14.99 -0.85 3.66
N ARG A 173 -15.35 -2.00 4.24
CA ARG A 173 -14.98 -2.36 5.62
C ARG A 173 -13.46 -2.52 5.81
N LEU A 174 -12.77 -3.04 4.79
CA LEU A 174 -11.31 -3.14 4.78
C LEU A 174 -10.64 -1.75 4.83
N VAL A 175 -11.22 -0.76 4.15
CA VAL A 175 -10.70 0.61 4.19
C VAL A 175 -10.78 1.18 5.61
N VAL A 176 -11.92 0.98 6.28
CA VAL A 176 -12.12 1.46 7.66
C VAL A 176 -11.13 0.80 8.61
N SER A 177 -10.95 -0.53 8.55
CA SER A 177 -10.00 -1.23 9.44
C SER A 177 -8.56 -0.77 9.23
N ILE A 178 -8.16 -0.47 7.99
CA ILE A 178 -6.83 0.09 7.70
C ILE A 178 -6.73 1.54 8.20
N ALA A 179 -7.73 2.38 7.93
CA ALA A 179 -7.74 3.79 8.30
C ALA A 179 -7.71 4.03 9.81
N LYS A 180 -8.30 3.14 10.62
CA LYS A 180 -8.24 3.19 12.10
C LYS A 180 -6.79 3.36 12.60
N ARG A 181 -5.82 2.70 11.96
CA ARG A 181 -4.40 2.78 12.36
C ARG A 181 -3.75 4.14 12.10
N TYR A 182 -4.40 5.03 11.35
CA TYR A 182 -3.89 6.35 10.96
C TYR A 182 -4.57 7.52 11.65
N MET A 183 -5.48 7.25 12.59
CA MET A 183 -6.10 8.27 13.43
C MET A 183 -5.04 9.03 14.25
N GLY A 184 -5.35 10.27 14.59
CA GLY A 184 -4.46 11.14 15.37
C GLY A 184 -3.23 11.66 14.61
N ARG A 185 -3.16 11.51 13.29
CA ARG A 185 -2.02 11.96 12.44
C ARG A 185 -2.26 13.28 11.71
N GLY A 186 -3.19 14.10 12.20
CA GLY A 186 -3.47 15.45 11.68
C GLY A 186 -4.59 15.54 10.64
N LEU A 187 -5.13 14.42 10.15
CA LEU A 187 -6.35 14.39 9.34
C LEU A 187 -7.52 13.81 10.13
N SER A 188 -8.75 14.22 9.79
CA SER A 188 -9.96 13.65 10.40
C SER A 188 -10.15 12.20 9.96
N PHE A 189 -10.81 11.40 10.79
CA PHE A 189 -11.09 9.99 10.44
C PHE A 189 -11.92 9.84 9.16
N GLN A 190 -12.85 10.77 8.92
CA GLN A 190 -13.64 10.80 7.68
C GLN A 190 -12.73 11.00 6.46
N ASP A 191 -11.77 11.93 6.52
CA ASP A 191 -10.86 12.20 5.42
C ASP A 191 -9.94 11.01 5.14
N LEU A 192 -9.44 10.36 6.20
CA LEU A 192 -8.65 9.12 6.08
C LEU A 192 -9.45 8.01 5.38
N ILE A 193 -10.73 7.84 5.70
CA ILE A 193 -11.61 6.87 5.03
C ILE A 193 -11.80 7.25 3.55
N GLN A 194 -12.03 8.53 3.24
CA GLN A 194 -12.25 8.96 1.85
C GLN A 194 -11.00 8.74 0.99
N GLU A 195 -9.82 9.09 1.50
CA GLU A 195 -8.55 8.87 0.79
C GLU A 195 -8.25 7.38 0.65
N GLY A 196 -8.56 6.58 1.68
CA GLY A 196 -8.50 5.13 1.60
C GLY A 196 -9.45 4.54 0.55
N ASN A 197 -10.68 5.08 0.40
CA ASN A 197 -11.64 4.67 -0.62
C ASN A 197 -11.13 5.00 -2.04
N ILE A 198 -10.42 6.11 -2.22
CA ILE A 198 -9.73 6.45 -3.48
C ILE A 198 -8.63 5.42 -3.77
N GLY A 199 -7.87 5.01 -2.75
CA GLY A 199 -6.90 3.91 -2.84
C GLY A 199 -7.55 2.59 -3.26
N LEU A 200 -8.66 2.22 -2.63
CA LEU A 200 -9.43 1.01 -2.96
C LEU A 200 -9.92 1.04 -4.42
N LEU A 201 -10.42 2.18 -4.91
CA LEU A 201 -10.87 2.32 -6.29
C LEU A 201 -9.72 2.01 -7.28
N LYS A 202 -8.53 2.56 -7.03
CA LYS A 202 -7.33 2.29 -7.83
C LYS A 202 -6.92 0.82 -7.76
N ALA A 203 -7.04 0.19 -6.59
CA ALA A 203 -6.80 -1.24 -6.44
C ALA A 203 -7.75 -2.05 -7.32
N VAL A 204 -9.05 -1.77 -7.31
CA VAL A 204 -10.02 -2.48 -8.14
C VAL A 204 -9.72 -2.34 -9.63
N GLU A 205 -9.26 -1.17 -10.07
CA GLU A 205 -8.92 -0.94 -11.49
C GLU A 205 -7.71 -1.72 -11.96
N LYS A 206 -6.71 -1.89 -11.08
CA LYS A 206 -5.44 -2.54 -11.41
C LYS A 206 -5.36 -4.00 -10.98
N PHE A 207 -6.37 -4.52 -10.29
CA PHE A 207 -6.33 -5.88 -9.76
C PHE A 207 -6.42 -6.92 -10.89
N ASP A 208 -5.49 -7.87 -10.86
CA ASP A 208 -5.49 -9.03 -11.76
C ASP A 208 -5.86 -10.31 -11.01
N TRP A 209 -7.07 -10.80 -11.28
CA TRP A 209 -7.61 -12.02 -10.69
C TRP A 209 -6.90 -13.30 -11.16
N ARG A 210 -6.12 -13.25 -12.25
CA ARG A 210 -5.39 -14.41 -12.79
C ARG A 210 -4.16 -14.77 -11.95
N LYS A 211 -3.63 -13.81 -11.18
CA LYS A 211 -2.40 -13.96 -10.40
C LYS A 211 -2.57 -14.82 -9.13
N GLY A 212 -3.80 -15.17 -8.76
CA GLY A 212 -4.06 -16.14 -7.68
C GLY A 212 -4.02 -15.57 -6.25
N TYR A 213 -3.62 -14.32 -6.05
CA TYR A 213 -3.65 -13.64 -4.75
C TYR A 213 -5.05 -13.15 -4.36
N LYS A 214 -5.31 -13.04 -3.05
CA LYS A 214 -6.55 -12.46 -2.51
C LYS A 214 -6.63 -10.97 -2.83
N PHE A 215 -7.84 -10.47 -3.08
CA PHE A 215 -8.04 -9.05 -3.38
C PHE A 215 -7.68 -8.15 -2.19
N SER A 216 -8.02 -8.54 -0.96
CA SER A 216 -7.71 -7.77 0.25
C SER A 216 -6.22 -7.49 0.40
N THR A 217 -5.38 -8.47 0.10
CA THR A 217 -3.92 -8.36 0.11
C THR A 217 -3.42 -7.29 -0.84
N TYR A 218 -3.94 -7.28 -2.06
CA TYR A 218 -3.58 -6.28 -3.06
C TYR A 218 -4.11 -4.89 -2.70
N ALA A 219 -5.38 -4.80 -2.29
CA ALA A 219 -6.05 -3.54 -1.97
C ALA A 219 -5.42 -2.81 -0.80
N THR A 220 -4.96 -3.55 0.20
CA THR A 220 -4.36 -3.00 1.41
C THR A 220 -3.20 -2.04 1.11
N TRP A 221 -2.35 -2.36 0.14
CA TRP A 221 -1.25 -1.49 -0.28
C TRP A 221 -1.73 -0.17 -0.87
N TRP A 222 -2.68 -0.22 -1.80
CA TRP A 222 -3.23 0.98 -2.43
C TRP A 222 -3.97 1.87 -1.43
N ILE A 223 -4.66 1.26 -0.47
CA ILE A 223 -5.35 1.97 0.61
C ILE A 223 -4.33 2.67 1.50
N ARG A 224 -3.30 1.96 2.00
CA ARG A 224 -2.24 2.59 2.81
C ARG A 224 -1.49 3.67 2.05
N GLN A 225 -1.15 3.44 0.79
CA GLN A 225 -0.43 4.42 -0.03
C GLN A 225 -1.24 5.71 -0.17
N ALA A 226 -2.54 5.59 -0.45
CA ALA A 226 -3.41 6.75 -0.56
C ALA A 226 -3.52 7.51 0.77
N ILE A 227 -3.70 6.79 1.89
CA ILE A 227 -3.81 7.40 3.22
C ILE A 227 -2.50 8.09 3.63
N THR A 228 -1.36 7.41 3.54
CA THR A 228 -0.04 7.99 3.89
C THR A 228 0.28 9.21 3.04
N ARG A 229 -0.02 9.14 1.73
CA ARG A 229 0.17 10.27 0.82
C ARG A 229 -0.72 11.45 1.19
N ALA A 230 -2.00 11.21 1.49
CA ALA A 230 -2.92 12.27 1.90
C ALA A 230 -2.45 12.94 3.21
N ILE A 231 -1.99 12.17 4.18
CA ILE A 231 -1.41 12.72 5.43
C ILE A 231 -0.21 13.61 5.11
N ALA A 232 0.72 13.15 4.27
CA ALA A 232 1.88 13.95 3.89
C ALA A 232 1.49 15.24 3.15
N ASP A 233 0.44 15.18 2.33
CA ASP A 233 0.01 16.27 1.46
C ASP A 233 -0.88 17.32 2.17
N GLN A 234 -1.69 16.90 3.13
CA GLN A 234 -2.82 17.68 3.67
C GLN A 234 -2.82 17.84 5.20
N ALA A 235 -2.12 17.00 5.98
CA ALA A 235 -2.24 17.01 7.45
C ALA A 235 -1.66 18.26 8.13
N ARG A 236 -0.88 19.07 7.42
CA ARG A 236 -0.25 20.28 7.96
C ARG A 236 -0.88 21.53 7.38
N THR A 237 -1.06 22.54 8.24
CA THR A 237 -1.53 23.89 7.83
C THR A 237 -0.65 24.49 6.73
N ILE A 238 0.67 24.31 6.85
CA ILE A 238 1.64 24.70 5.82
C ILE A 238 2.10 23.43 5.12
N ARG A 239 1.80 23.34 3.82
CA ARG A 239 2.16 22.20 2.99
C ARG A 239 3.68 22.06 2.88
N ILE A 240 4.16 20.87 3.18
CA ILE A 240 5.57 20.47 3.02
C ILE A 240 5.63 19.42 1.88
N PRO A 241 6.62 19.48 0.97
CA PRO A 241 6.78 18.46 -0.05
C PRO A 241 6.94 17.04 0.53
N VAL A 242 6.42 16.02 -0.15
CA VAL A 242 6.40 14.62 0.33
C VAL A 242 7.80 14.13 0.74
N HIS A 243 8.83 14.30 -0.10
CA HIS A 243 10.21 13.89 0.22
C HIS A 243 10.78 14.52 1.51
N MET A 244 10.31 15.72 1.88
CA MET A 244 10.70 16.35 3.14
C MET A 244 9.97 15.69 4.32
N VAL A 245 8.69 15.35 4.19
CA VAL A 245 7.92 14.60 5.20
C VAL A 245 8.54 13.21 5.43
N GLU A 246 8.93 12.51 4.36
CA GLU A 246 9.64 11.23 4.44
C GLU A 246 10.96 11.36 5.22
N THR A 247 11.72 12.42 4.92
CA THR A 247 12.98 12.70 5.61
C THR A 247 12.75 12.99 7.10
N ILE A 248 11.68 13.71 7.45
CA ILE A 248 11.28 13.97 8.84
C ILE A 248 10.88 12.67 9.55
N ASN A 249 10.09 11.81 8.91
CA ASN A 249 9.69 10.51 9.48
C ASN A 249 10.89 9.59 9.72
N LYS A 250 11.83 9.53 8.77
CA LYS A 250 13.07 8.78 8.91
C LYS A 250 13.93 9.32 10.07
N LEU A 251 14.04 10.64 10.18
CA LEU A 251 14.74 11.30 11.28
C LEU A 251 14.10 10.95 12.63
N ASN A 252 12.78 11.04 12.74
CA ASN A 252 12.04 10.69 13.96
C ASN A 252 12.20 9.21 14.33
N ARG A 253 12.19 8.31 13.34
CA ARG A 253 12.48 6.88 13.56
C ARG A 253 13.89 6.68 14.12
N LEU A 254 14.90 7.31 13.52
CA LEU A 254 16.29 7.22 14.00
C LEU A 254 16.44 7.80 15.41
N ARG A 255 15.78 8.91 15.72
CA ARG A 255 15.76 9.49 17.08
C ARG A 255 15.21 8.50 18.09
N ARG A 256 14.08 7.84 17.79
CA ARG A 256 13.49 6.80 18.67
C ARG A 256 14.40 5.60 18.84
N GLU A 257 14.99 5.09 17.75
CA GLU A 257 15.93 3.96 17.79
C GLU A 257 17.22 4.30 18.57
N TYR A 258 17.71 5.54 18.46
CA TYR A 258 18.88 6.01 19.22
C TYR A 258 18.57 6.12 20.71
N TYR A 259 17.44 6.76 21.04
CA TYR A 259 16.97 6.93 22.40
C TYR A 259 16.78 5.58 23.10
N GLN A 260 16.22 4.58 22.40
CA GLN A 260 16.07 3.24 22.95
C GLN A 260 17.41 2.55 23.27
N LYS A 261 18.47 2.84 22.50
CA LYS A 261 19.80 2.22 22.68
C LYS A 261 20.67 2.92 23.71
N HIS A 262 20.61 4.26 23.77
CA HIS A 262 21.53 5.06 24.58
C HIS A 262 20.85 5.75 25.77
N GLY A 263 19.51 5.81 25.80
CA GLY A 263 18.74 6.50 26.84
C GLY A 263 18.73 8.03 26.73
N GLU A 264 19.42 8.59 25.74
CA GLU A 264 19.57 10.04 25.53
C GLU A 264 19.14 10.45 24.12
N GLU A 265 18.78 11.72 23.94
CA GLU A 265 18.48 12.25 22.61
C GLU A 265 19.78 12.42 21.79
N PRO A 266 19.79 12.04 20.51
CA PRO A 266 20.98 12.19 19.68
C PRO A 266 21.27 13.65 19.37
N SER A 267 22.54 14.01 19.37
CA SER A 267 23.00 15.33 18.92
C SER A 267 22.77 15.52 17.42
N ILE A 268 22.71 16.79 16.97
CA ILE A 268 22.57 17.12 15.53
C ILE A 268 23.71 16.51 14.71
N GLU A 269 24.92 16.46 15.26
CA GLU A 269 26.09 15.87 14.60
C GLU A 269 25.99 14.35 14.47
N GLU A 270 25.47 13.67 15.49
CA GLU A 270 25.23 12.22 15.43
C GLU A 270 24.13 11.88 14.43
N LEU A 271 23.04 12.65 14.42
CA LEU A 271 21.97 12.51 13.44
C LEU A 271 22.49 12.73 12.02
N ALA A 272 23.32 13.75 11.81
CA ALA A 272 23.98 14.03 10.54
C ALA A 272 24.83 12.84 10.06
N LYS A 273 25.65 12.26 10.95
CA LYS A 273 26.44 11.05 10.67
C LYS A 273 25.56 9.84 10.33
N MET A 274 24.48 9.61 11.08
CA MET A 274 23.57 8.48 10.85
C MET A 274 22.77 8.62 9.55
N MET A 275 22.38 9.83 9.18
CA MET A 275 21.62 10.11 7.95
C MET A 275 22.51 10.30 6.72
N GLY A 276 23.83 10.47 6.91
CA GLY A 276 24.77 10.79 5.83
C GLY A 276 24.50 12.15 5.19
N LYS A 277 24.00 13.12 5.97
CA LYS A 277 23.66 14.48 5.51
C LYS A 277 24.43 15.52 6.34
N PRO A 278 24.73 16.71 5.81
CA PRO A 278 25.39 17.75 6.58
C PRO A 278 24.51 18.23 7.74
N PRO A 279 25.11 18.64 8.88
CA PRO A 279 24.37 19.06 10.08
C PRO A 279 23.46 20.28 9.84
N GLU A 280 23.85 21.18 8.93
CA GLU A 280 23.01 22.30 8.48
C GLU A 280 21.69 21.81 7.90
N LYS A 281 21.72 20.76 7.07
CA LYS A 281 20.51 20.21 6.46
C LYS A 281 19.60 19.55 7.49
N ILE A 282 20.17 18.89 8.50
CA ILE A 282 19.39 18.32 9.61
C ILE A 282 18.70 19.43 10.40
N LYS A 283 19.38 20.56 10.62
CA LYS A 283 18.80 21.72 11.28
C LYS A 283 17.62 22.31 10.50
N GLU A 284 17.76 22.47 9.17
CA GLU A 284 16.66 22.88 8.29
C GLU A 284 15.45 21.93 8.37
N ILE A 285 15.70 20.62 8.36
CA ILE A 285 14.64 19.60 8.45
C ILE A 285 13.90 19.70 9.80
N LEU A 286 14.64 19.86 10.90
CA LEU A 286 14.05 20.05 12.23
C LEU A 286 13.22 21.32 12.33
N GLU A 287 13.65 22.38 11.66
CA GLU A 287 12.92 23.65 11.61
C GLU A 287 11.63 23.52 10.80
N ALA A 288 11.70 22.87 9.63
CA ALA A 288 10.52 22.56 8.81
C ALA A 288 9.53 21.62 9.50
N ALA A 289 10.00 20.77 10.42
CA ALA A 289 9.14 19.83 11.15
C ALA A 289 8.26 20.49 12.22
N LYS A 290 8.59 21.73 12.66
CA LYS A 290 7.85 22.43 13.72
C LYS A 290 6.40 22.70 13.30
N GLU A 291 5.48 22.46 14.23
CA GLU A 291 4.06 22.76 14.04
C GLU A 291 3.76 24.20 14.43
N THR A 292 2.74 24.78 13.80
CA THR A 292 2.25 26.12 14.14
C THR A 292 1.55 26.07 15.49
N ILE A 293 1.93 26.95 16.42
CA ILE A 293 1.26 27.09 17.72
C ILE A 293 0.01 27.96 17.48
N SER A 294 -1.14 27.53 18.03
CA SER A 294 -2.41 28.26 17.97
C SER A 294 -2.51 29.38 19.00
#